data_AF-Q07026-F1
#
_entry.id   AF-Q07026-F1
#
_cell.length_a   1.000
_cell.length_b   1.000
_cell.length_c   1.000
_cell.angle_alpha   90.00
_cell.angle_beta   90.00
_cell.angle_gamma   90.00
#
_symmetry.space_group_name_H-M   'P 1'
#
loop_
_entity.id
_entity.type
_entity.pdbx_description
1 polymer ?
#
loop_
_entity_poly.entity_id
_entity_poly.type
_entity_poly.pdbx_seq_one_letter_code
_entity_poly.pdbx_strand_id
1 'polypeptide(L)' 'MSESINPFMHFQIIKDYRQESKVEHKLSDIILLTICGVLSGHDGWDGIIDFGHARLDFLKRYGHF' A
#
# COMPACT_ATOMS: atom_id res chain seq x y z
N MET A 1 -23.42 -5.63 10.04
CA MET A 1 -22.08 -6.18 9.79
C MET A 1 -21.61 -5.63 8.47
N SER A 2 -20.81 -4.56 8.46
CA SER A 2 -20.19 -4.08 7.22
C SER A 2 -19.22 -5.16 6.75
N GLU A 3 -19.40 -5.69 5.53
CA GLU A 3 -18.33 -6.44 4.90
C GLU A 3 -17.08 -5.58 4.93
N SER A 4 -16.00 -6.09 5.53
CA SER A 4 -14.71 -5.44 5.45
C SER A 4 -14.28 -5.50 3.98
N ILE A 5 -14.56 -4.43 3.23
CA ILE A 5 -14.14 -4.33 1.83
C ILE A 5 -12.62 -4.46 1.81
N ASN A 6 -12.14 -5.56 1.25
CA ASN A 6 -10.71 -5.79 1.06
C ASN A 6 -10.25 -4.88 -0.10
N PRO A 7 -9.41 -3.86 0.16
CA PRO A 7 -9.01 -2.92 -0.89
C PRO A 7 -8.25 -3.60 -2.04
N PHE A 8 -7.64 -4.77 -1.80
CA PHE A 8 -6.86 -5.49 -2.80
C PHE A 8 -7.69 -6.12 -3.91
N MET A 9 -9.00 -6.29 -3.75
CA MET A 9 -9.86 -6.81 -4.83
C MET A 9 -9.78 -5.94 -6.09
N HIS A 10 -9.55 -4.63 -5.93
CA HIS A 10 -9.39 -3.71 -7.05
C HIS A 10 -7.99 -3.78 -7.69
N PHE A 11 -6.98 -4.28 -6.98
CA PHE A 11 -5.60 -4.35 -7.48
C PHE A 11 -5.32 -5.66 -8.24
N GLN A 12 -6.19 -6.66 -8.17
CA GLN A 12 -5.99 -7.96 -8.84
C GLN A 12 -5.85 -7.84 -10.36
N ILE A 13 -6.43 -6.80 -10.97
CA ILE A 13 -6.31 -6.54 -12.42
C ILE A 13 -4.93 -6.00 -12.82
N ILE A 14 -4.15 -5.49 -11.86
CA ILE A 14 -2.83 -4.89 -12.12
C ILE A 14 -1.80 -6.02 -12.19
N LYS A 15 -1.28 -6.25 -13.40
CA LYS A 15 -0.16 -7.18 -13.59
C LYS A 15 1.12 -6.58 -12.99
N ASP A 16 1.79 -7.36 -12.13
CA ASP A 16 3.11 -7.02 -11.63
C ASP A 16 4.18 -7.40 -12.66
N TYR A 17 4.85 -6.39 -13.23
CA TYR A 17 5.92 -6.58 -14.21
C TYR A 17 7.31 -6.62 -13.58
N ARG A 18 7.41 -6.42 -12.26
CA ARG A 18 8.69 -6.43 -11.56
C ARG A 18 9.27 -7.84 -11.54
N GLN A 19 10.59 -7.94 -11.59
CA GLN A 19 11.26 -9.23 -11.53
C GLN A 19 11.15 -9.82 -10.11
N GLU A 20 10.49 -10.97 -9.98
CA GLU A 20 10.20 -11.60 -8.67
C GLU A 20 11.43 -11.74 -7.77
N SER A 21 12.58 -12.12 -8.34
CA SER A 21 13.82 -12.30 -7.59
C SER A 21 14.51 -10.99 -7.15
N LYS A 22 13.93 -9.82 -7.47
CA LYS A 22 14.49 -8.49 -7.18
C LYS A 22 13.54 -7.61 -6.38
N VAL A 23 12.47 -8.18 -5.82
CA VAL A 23 11.48 -7.45 -5.03
C VAL A 23 11.31 -8.09 -3.67
N GLU A 24 11.28 -7.26 -2.64
CA GLU A 24 11.05 -7.70 -1.24
C GLU A 24 9.62 -7.41 -0.78
N HIS A 25 8.89 -6.55 -1.52
CA HIS A 25 7.56 -6.05 -1.15
C HIS A 25 6.52 -6.36 -2.23
N LYS A 26 5.31 -6.73 -1.78
CA LYS A 26 4.17 -6.94 -2.67
C LYS A 26 3.76 -5.62 -3.34
N LEU A 27 3.41 -5.69 -4.62
CA LEU A 27 2.98 -4.51 -5.36
C LEU A 27 1.72 -3.89 -4.74
N SER A 28 0.81 -4.74 -4.25
CA SER A 28 -0.41 -4.31 -3.58
C SER A 28 -0.17 -3.46 -2.34
N ASP A 29 0.86 -3.78 -1.54
CA ASP A 29 1.21 -3.02 -0.35
C ASP A 29 1.82 -1.67 -0.75
N ILE A 30 2.68 -1.63 -1.77
CA ILE A 30 3.23 -0.37 -2.30
C ILE A 30 2.12 0.56 -2.82
N ILE A 31 1.15 0.01 -3.56
CA ILE A 31 0.02 0.77 -4.08
C ILE A 31 -0.84 1.30 -2.93
N LEU A 32 -1.14 0.47 -1.94
CA LEU A 32 -1.92 0.87 -0.76
C LEU A 32 -1.23 2.01 0.01
N LEU A 33 0.08 1.87 0.29
CA LEU A 33 0.87 2.90 0.96
C LEU A 33 0.85 4.22 0.19
N THR A 34 1.07 4.16 -1.12
CA THR A 34 1.11 5.33 -2.00
C THR A 34 -0.24 6.06 -2.00
N ILE A 35 -1.35 5.34 -2.16
CA ILE A 35 -2.70 5.93 -2.14
C ILE A 35 -2.97 6.58 -0.78
N CYS A 36 -2.68 5.89 0.33
CA CYS A 36 -2.91 6.43 1.66
C CYS A 36 -2.06 7.68 1.94
N GLY A 37 -0.78 7.68 1.54
CA GLY A 37 0.10 8.83 1.69
C GLY A 37 -0.38 10.04 0.87
N VAL A 38 -0.70 9.83 -0.41
CA VAL A 38 -1.19 10.90 -1.28
C VAL A 38 -2.53 11.47 -0.78
N LEU A 39 -3.49 10.62 -0.42
CA LEU A 39 -4.78 11.07 0.14
C LEU A 39 -4.65 11.77 1.49
N SER A 40 -3.56 11.52 2.23
CA SER A 40 -3.24 12.21 3.48
C SER A 40 -2.51 13.55 3.25
N GLY A 41 -2.31 13.96 2.00
CA GLY A 41 -1.73 15.25 1.64
C GLY A 41 -0.20 15.24 1.44
N HIS A 42 0.41 14.08 1.24
CA HIS A 42 1.84 13.99 0.93
C HIS A 42 2.08 13.97 -0.58
N ASP A 43 2.76 14.99 -1.09
CA ASP A 43 3.02 15.18 -2.53
C ASP A 43 4.27 14.45 -3.05
N GLY A 44 5.07 13.86 -2.16
CA GLY A 44 6.35 13.23 -2.51
C GLY A 44 6.68 12.00 -1.68
N TRP A 45 7.69 11.26 -2.14
CA TRP A 45 8.09 9.98 -1.53
C TRP A 45 8.52 10.11 -0.08
N ASP A 46 9.26 11.17 0.29
CA ASP A 46 9.68 11.38 1.68
C ASP A 46 8.47 11.45 2.62
N GLY A 47 7.44 12.21 2.23
CA GLY A 47 6.19 12.30 3.00
C GLY A 47 5.41 10.98 3.03
N ILE A 48 5.41 10.21 1.95
CA ILE A 48 4.77 8.88 1.91
C ILE A 48 5.51 7.89 2.82
N ILE A 49 6.84 7.96 2.88
CA ILE A 49 7.67 7.15 3.78
C ILE A 49 7.37 7.53 5.24
N ASP A 50 7.34 8.83 5.55
CA ASP A 50 6.99 9.34 6.88
C ASP A 50 5.59 8.89 7.30
N PHE A 51 4.60 8.95 6.39
CA PHE A 51 3.27 8.39 6.63
C PHE A 51 3.33 6.89 6.93
N GLY A 52 4.07 6.13 6.12
CA GLY A 52 4.23 4.68 6.28
C GLY A 52 4.78 4.30 7.66
N HIS A 53 5.81 5.02 8.13
CA HIS A 53 6.35 4.83 9.47
C HIS A 53 5.36 5.25 10.57
N ALA A 54 4.71 6.41 10.42
CA ALA A 54 3.80 6.94 11.43
C ALA A 54 2.48 6.15 11.54
N ARG A 55 2.08 5.44 10.47
CA ARG A 55 0.80 4.72 10.36
C ARG A 55 0.98 3.23 10.07
N LEU A 56 2.11 2.64 10.47
CA LEU A 56 2.41 1.23 10.21
C LEU A 56 1.32 0.27 10.73
N ASP A 57 0.85 0.47 11.96
CA ASP A 57 -0.21 -0.35 12.54
C ASP A 57 -1.54 -0.22 11.79
N PHE A 58 -1.82 0.98 11.25
CA PHE A 58 -2.98 1.18 10.39
C PHE A 58 -2.86 0.34 9.11
N LEU A 59 -1.69 0.35 8.47
CA LEU A 59 -1.41 -0.35 7.21
C LEU A 59 -1.45 -1.87 7.37
N LYS A 60 -0.91 -2.40 8.49
CA LYS A 60 -0.94 -3.83 8.85
C LYS A 60 -2.33 -4.43 8.98
N ARG A 61 -3.36 -3.61 9.20
CA ARG A 61 -4.76 -4.08 9.22
C ARG A 61 -5.28 -4.46 7.83
N TYR A 62 -4.63 -3.96 6.79
CA TYR A 62 -5.06 -4.14 5.41
C TYR A 62 -4.05 -4.91 4.56
N GLY A 63 -2.74 -4.79 4.81
CA GLY A 63 -1.66 -5.39 4.00
C GLY A 63 -0.54 -6.08 4.78
N HIS A 64 0.53 -6.49 4.08
CA HIS A 64 1.65 -7.26 4.65
C HIS A 64 2.87 -6.39 4.99
N PHE A 65 2.65 -5.33 5.75
CA PHE A 65 3.68 -4.40 6.24
C PHE A 65 4.33 -4.86 7.56
#